data_AF-A0A1M6MJ64-F1
#
_entry.id   AF-A0A1M6MJ64-F1
#
_cell.length_a   1.000
_cell.length_b   1.000
_cell.length_c   1.000
_cell.angle_alpha   90.00
_cell.angle_beta   90.00
_cell.angle_gamma   90.00
#
_symmetry.space_group_name_H-M   'P 1'
#
loop_
_entity.id
_entity.type
_entity.pdbx_description
1 polymer ?
#
loop_
_entity_poly.entity_id
_entity_poly.type
_entity_poly.pdbx_seq_one_letter_code
_entity_poly.pdbx_strand_id
1 'polypeptide(L)' 'METTIRINSNEITPELIEGIKKLFPNKTIEINIQPADTTDYILSNPEYVKVLEERIAQYENKKKTISVKASDLV' A
#
# COMPACT_ATOMS: atom_id res chain seq x y z
N MET A 1 14.21 -18.88 4.89
CA MET A 1 12.88 -18.79 4.26
C MET A 1 12.24 -17.55 4.83
N GLU A 2 11.88 -16.61 3.97
CA GLU A 2 11.20 -15.37 4.34
C GLU A 2 9.70 -15.60 4.13
N THR A 3 8.89 -15.28 5.16
CA THR A 3 7.44 -15.47 5.12
C THR A 3 6.79 -14.16 5.49
N THR A 4 5.98 -13.62 4.58
CA THR A 4 5.23 -12.39 4.81
C THR A 4 3.78 -12.73 5.16
N ILE A 5 3.32 -12.23 6.31
CA ILE A 5 1.93 -12.38 6.77
C ILE A 5 1.29 -10.99 6.73
N ARG A 6 0.19 -10.83 5.99
CA ARG A 6 -0.57 -9.58 5.91
C ARG A 6 -1.92 -9.78 6.61
N ILE A 7 -2.13 -9.05 7.70
CA ILE A 7 -3.31 -9.14 8.57
C ILE A 7 -3.78 -7.71 8.91
N ASN A 8 -5.08 -7.52 9.08
CA ASN A 8 -5.63 -6.24 9.53
C ASN A 8 -5.27 -6.01 11.00
N SER A 9 -4.94 -4.78 11.40
CA SER A 9 -4.56 -4.47 12.79
C SER A 9 -5.62 -4.89 13.82
N ASN A 10 -6.90 -4.84 13.44
CA ASN A 10 -8.02 -5.21 14.31
C ASN A 10 -8.12 -6.73 14.56
N GLU A 11 -7.42 -7.54 13.77
CA GLU A 11 -7.40 -9.00 13.87
C GLU A 11 -6.17 -9.51 14.63
N ILE A 12 -5.29 -8.60 15.09
CA ILE A 12 -4.11 -8.98 15.87
C ILE A 12 -4.55 -9.28 17.31
N THR A 13 -4.56 -10.56 17.66
CA THR A 13 -4.88 -11.02 19.02
C THR A 13 -3.67 -11.64 19.72
N PRO A 14 -3.67 -11.74 21.06
CA PRO A 14 -2.61 -12.44 21.80
C PRO A 14 -2.39 -13.89 21.33
N GLU A 15 -3.47 -14.59 20.97
CA GLU A 15 -3.42 -15.98 20.50
C GLU A 15 -2.67 -16.10 19.17
N LEU A 16 -2.85 -15.13 18.27
CA LEU A 16 -2.12 -15.06 17.00
C LEU A 16 -0.61 -14.89 17.26
N ILE A 17 -0.23 -13.99 18.16
CA ILE A 17 1.18 -13.77 18.52
C ILE A 17 1.81 -15.05 19.08
N GLU A 18 1.10 -15.75 19.97
CA GLU A 18 1.55 -17.02 20.51
C GLU A 18 1.63 -18.12 19.43
N GLY A 19 0.70 -18.12 18.46
CA GLY A 19 0.77 -18.98 17.28
C GLY A 19 2.02 -18.75 16.44
N ILE A 20 2.35 -17.48 16.15
CA ILE A 20 3.55 -17.11 15.38
C ILE A 20 4.82 -17.59 16.11
N LYS A 21 4.92 -17.40 17.43
CA LYS A 21 6.05 -17.89 18.23
C LYS A 21 6.24 -19.41 18.13
N LYS A 22 5.15 -20.17 18.15
CA LYS A 22 5.17 -21.64 18.02
C LYS A 22 5.54 -22.12 16.62
N LEU A 23 5.08 -21.42 15.59
CA LEU A 23 5.36 -21.76 14.19
C LEU A 23 6.80 -21.46 13.78
N PHE A 24 7.40 -20.42 14.36
CA PHE A 24 8.76 -19.96 14.01
C PHE A 24 9.69 -19.93 15.23
N PRO A 25 9.98 -21.08 15.87
CA PRO A 25 10.87 -21.12 17.02
C PRO A 25 12.29 -20.71 16.63
N ASN A 26 12.94 -19.92 17.50
CA ASN A 26 14.32 -19.44 17.32
C ASN A 26 14.55 -18.61 16.04
N LYS A 27 13.54 -17.87 15.58
CA LYS A 27 13.64 -16.92 14.47
C LYS A 27 13.44 -15.49 14.96
N THR A 28 14.11 -14.55 14.30
CA THR A 28 13.83 -13.12 14.45
C THR A 28 12.59 -12.76 13.65
N ILE A 29 11.67 -12.02 14.25
CA ILE A 29 10.42 -11.58 13.63
C ILE A 29 10.50 -10.07 13.43
N GLU A 30 10.24 -9.61 12.21
CA GLU A 30 10.08 -8.20 11.88
C GLU A 30 8.59 -7.91 11.64
N ILE A 31 8.06 -6.83 12.25
CA ILE A 31 6.66 -6.42 12.09
C ILE A 31 6.65 -5.06 11.37
N ASN A 32 6.10 -5.04 10.17
CA ASN A 32 5.94 -3.83 9.37
C ASN A 32 4.49 -3.34 9.41
N ILE A 33 4.25 -2.18 10.02
CA ILE A 33 2.92 -1.55 10.09
C ILE A 33 2.76 -0.63 8.87
N GLN A 34 1.75 -0.92 8.05
CA GLN A 34 1.41 -0.12 6.88
C GLN A 34 0.14 0.71 7.14
N PRO A 35 0.00 1.90 6.53
CA PRO A 35 -1.26 2.66 6.58
C PRO A 35 -2.42 1.84 6.01
N ALA A 36 -3.60 1.99 6.61
CA ALA A 36 -4.81 1.29 6.18
C ALA A 36 -5.29 1.76 4.79
N ASP A 37 -5.11 3.05 4.48
CA ASP A 37 -5.45 3.64 3.19
C ASP A 37 -4.19 4.12 2.44
N THR A 38 -4.10 3.74 1.17
CA THR A 38 -3.02 4.21 0.27
C THR A 38 -3.13 5.71 0.02
N THR A 39 -4.34 6.25 0.08
CA THR A 39 -4.63 7.69 0.02
C THR A 39 -4.00 8.40 1.20
N ASP A 40 -4.23 7.92 2.43
CA ASP A 40 -3.63 8.51 3.63
C ASP A 40 -2.11 8.44 3.58
N TYR A 41 -1.54 7.34 3.05
CA TYR A 41 -0.10 7.23 2.82
C TYR A 41 0.42 8.31 1.86
N ILE A 42 -0.23 8.48 0.70
CA ILE A 42 0.17 9.48 -0.30
C ILE A 42 0.02 10.90 0.28
N LEU A 43 -1.06 11.17 1.01
CA LEU A 43 -1.34 12.47 1.62
C LEU A 43 -0.42 12.78 2.81
N SER A 44 0.14 11.77 3.48
CA SER A 44 1.05 11.96 4.60
C SER A 44 2.43 12.50 4.21
N ASN A 45 2.82 12.41 2.92
CA ASN A 45 4.10 12.91 2.42
C ASN A 45 3.91 14.11 1.48
N PRO A 46 4.38 15.32 1.84
CA PRO A 46 4.20 16.52 1.03
C PRO A 46 4.85 16.45 -0.36
N GLU A 47 5.92 15.67 -0.54
CA GLU A 47 6.50 15.47 -1.88
C GLU A 47 5.60 14.62 -2.77
N TYR A 48 4.96 13.59 -2.21
CA TYR A 48 4.02 12.74 -2.96
C TYR A 48 2.75 13.50 -3.31
N VAL A 49 2.25 14.33 -2.39
CA VAL A 49 1.12 15.23 -2.65
C VAL A 49 1.43 16.13 -3.83
N LYS A 50 2.58 16.82 -3.82
CA LYS A 50 2.98 17.73 -4.90
C LYS A 50 3.04 17.03 -6.26
N VAL A 51 3.65 15.85 -6.34
CA VAL A 51 3.73 15.07 -7.59
C VAL A 51 2.34 14.62 -8.05
N LEU A 52 1.47 14.23 -7.12
CA LEU A 52 0.10 13.83 -7.44
C LEU A 52 -0.70 15.01 -8.01
N GLU A 53 -0.65 16.18 -7.35
CA GLU A 53 -1.32 17.40 -7.81
C GLU A 53 -0.84 17.83 -9.21
N GLU A 54 0.47 17.79 -9.46
CA GLU A 54 1.03 18.09 -10.78
C GLU A 54 0.50 17.14 -11.86
N ARG A 55 0.35 15.85 -11.55
CA ARG A 55 -0.19 14.84 -12.49
C ARG A 55 -1.68 15.02 -12.74
N ILE A 56 -2.45 15.31 -11.70
CA ILE A 56 -3.89 15.62 -11.82
C ILE A 56 -4.07 16.84 -12.73
N ALA A 57 -3.31 17.91 -12.48
CA ALA A 57 -3.36 19.11 -13.32
C ALA A 57 -2.96 18.82 -14.78
N GLN A 58 -1.95 17.98 -15.02
CA GLN A 58 -1.58 17.57 -16.38
C GLN A 58 -2.70 16.80 -17.08
N TYR A 59 -3.34 15.87 -16.37
CA TYR A 59 -4.45 15.09 -16.90
C TYR A 59 -5.68 15.95 -17.23
N GLU A 60 -6.09 16.84 -16.32
CA GLU A 60 -7.20 17.77 -16.53
C GLU A 60 -6.97 18.70 -17.72
N ASN A 61 -5.74 19.18 -17.87
CA ASN A 61 -5.32 19.99 -19.01
C ASN A 61 -5.05 19.18 -20.29
N LYS A 62 -5.31 17.86 -20.28
CA LYS A 62 -5.04 16.92 -21.38
C LYS A 62 -3.60 17.03 -21.92
N LYS A 63 -2.66 17.41 -21.06
CA LYS A 63 -1.24 17.47 -21.39
C LYS A 63 -0.66 16.08 -21.20
N LYS A 64 0.06 15.57 -22.21
CA LYS A 64 0.66 14.22 -22.20
C LYS A 64 -0.35 13.07 -22.01
N THR A 65 -1.61 13.28 -22.40
CA THR A 65 -2.61 12.20 -22.41
C THR A 65 -2.76 11.62 -23.82
N ILE A 66 -3.11 10.33 -23.90
CA ILE A 66 -3.46 9.67 -25.16
C ILE A 66 -4.97 9.42 -25.09
N SER A 67 -5.71 9.94 -26.07
CA SER A 67 -7.13 9.68 -26.21
C SER A 67 -7.34 8.41 -27.01
N VAL A 68 -7.85 7.37 -26.37
CA VAL A 68 -8.18 6.09 -27.02
C VAL A 68 -9.70 5.91 -27.03
N LYS A 69 -10.24 5.31 -28.09
CA LYS A 69 -11.66 4.91 -28.07
C LYS A 69 -11.79 3.69 -27.18
N ALA A 70 -12.95 3.54 -26.52
CA ALA A 70 -13.19 2.36 -25.69
C ALA A 70 -13.07 1.04 -26.47
N SER A 71 -13.34 1.06 -27.79
CA SER A 71 -13.13 -0.06 -28.70
C SER A 71 -11.67 -0.48 -28.89
N ASP A 72 -10.73 0.40 -28.55
CA ASP A 72 -9.29 0.20 -28.76
C ASP A 72 -8.60 -0.31 -27.47
N LEU A 73 -9.35 -0.38 -26.35
CA LEU A 73 -8.92 -1.00 -25.10
C LEU A 73 -9.42 -2.45 -25.10
N VAL A 74 -8.50 -3.38 -25.33
CA VAL A 74 -8.74 -4.83 -25.37
C VAL A 74 -9.01 -5.37 -23.97
#